data_AF-A0A3C0M7D3-F1
#
_entry.id   AF-A0A3C0M7D3-F1
#
_cell.length_a   1.000
_cell.length_b   1.000
_cell.length_c   1.000
_cell.angle_alpha   90.00
_cell.angle_beta   90.00
_cell.angle_gamma   90.00
#
_symmetry.space_group_name_H-M   'P 1'
#
loop_
_entity.id
_entity.type
_entity.pdbx_description
1 polymer ?
#
loop_
_entity_poly.entity_id
_entity_poly.type
_entity_poly.pdbx_seq_one_letter_code
_entity_poly.pdbx_strand_id
1 'polypeptide(L)' 'RAAGQFNPLGELGAQDEGVRDDGCEASCVDWYGNARPIFMQGRIFALMGYELVEVTRARGAIRETRRITFAPGTR' A
#
# COMPACT_ATOMS: atom_id res chain seq x y z
N ARG A 1 1.61 -23.22 -21.03
CA ARG A 1 1.12 -21.98 -20.36
C ARG A 1 1.15 -20.88 -21.40
N ALA A 2 0.01 -20.27 -21.74
CA ALA A 2 0.00 -19.17 -22.69
C ALA A 2 0.81 -18.00 -22.10
N ALA A 3 1.85 -17.58 -22.79
CA ALA A 3 2.60 -16.39 -22.41
C ALA A 3 1.65 -15.18 -22.48
N GLY A 4 1.48 -14.46 -21.36
CA GLY A 4 0.67 -13.24 -21.30
C GLY A 4 -0.57 -13.26 -20.41
N GLN A 5 -0.88 -14.35 -19.70
CA GLN A 5 -1.94 -14.32 -18.68
C GLN A 5 -1.40 -13.84 -17.33
N PHE A 6 -1.91 -12.70 -16.87
CA PHE A 6 -1.72 -12.23 -15.50
C PHE A 6 -2.71 -12.95 -14.58
N ASN A 7 -2.21 -13.44 -13.44
CA ASN A 7 -3.05 -13.92 -12.34
C ASN A 7 -2.86 -12.99 -11.14
N PRO A 8 -3.92 -12.59 -10.45
CA PRO A 8 -3.79 -11.78 -9.24
C PRO A 8 -3.03 -12.56 -8.16
N LEU A 9 -2.17 -11.86 -7.43
CA LEU A 9 -1.40 -12.43 -6.31
C LEU A 9 -2.04 -12.10 -4.95
N GLY A 10 -3.08 -11.26 -4.93
CA GLY A 10 -3.74 -10.76 -3.72
C GLY A 10 -4.15 -9.29 -3.87
N GLU A 11 -4.62 -8.71 -2.77
CA GLU A 11 -5.11 -7.34 -2.69
C GLU A 11 -4.55 -6.66 -1.42
N LEU A 12 -4.32 -5.36 -1.51
CA LEU A 12 -3.98 -4.49 -0.39
C LEU A 12 -4.91 -3.28 -0.43
N GLY A 13 -5.47 -2.93 0.71
CA GLY A 13 -6.27 -1.72 0.90
C GLY A 13 -5.58 -0.75 1.87
N ALA A 14 -5.82 0.54 1.66
CA ALA A 14 -5.54 1.56 2.66
C ALA A 14 -6.46 1.36 3.88
N GLN A 15 -5.94 1.67 5.07
CA GLN A 15 -6.69 1.72 6.31
C GLN A 15 -6.91 3.18 6.69
N ASP A 16 -8.12 3.67 6.44
CA ASP A 16 -8.47 5.07 6.69
C ASP A 16 -9.17 5.24 8.06
N GLU A 17 -9.35 4.15 8.82
CA GLU A 17 -9.98 4.18 10.13
C GLU A 17 -9.17 5.01 11.12
N GLY A 18 -9.77 6.09 11.63
CA GLY A 18 -9.15 6.98 12.61
C GLY A 18 -8.24 8.06 12.01
N VAL A 19 -8.09 8.11 10.69
CA VAL A 19 -7.45 9.23 9.98
C VAL A 19 -8.36 10.45 10.13
N ARG A 20 -7.87 11.50 10.82
CA ARG A 20 -8.58 12.78 10.86
C ARG A 20 -8.26 13.56 9.59
N ASP A 21 -9.28 14.20 9.04
CA ASP A 21 -9.11 15.24 8.02
C ASP A 21 -8.21 16.34 8.60
N ASP A 22 -6.97 16.37 8.11
CA ASP A 22 -5.97 17.37 8.47
C ASP A 22 -6.05 18.61 7.57
N GLY A 23 -7.15 18.77 6.83
CA GLY A 23 -7.26 19.81 5.81
C GLY A 23 -6.24 19.60 4.70
N CYS A 24 -5.83 18.35 4.46
CA CYS A 24 -4.83 17.96 3.50
C CYS A 24 -3.41 18.46 3.74
N GLU A 25 -3.05 18.74 5.00
CA GLU A 25 -1.73 19.21 5.35
C GLU A 25 -0.64 18.23 4.90
N ALA A 26 -0.88 16.93 5.03
CA ALA A 26 0.02 15.88 4.55
C ALA A 26 -0.39 15.28 3.18
N SER A 27 -1.68 15.28 2.80
CA SER A 27 -2.16 14.84 1.48
C SER A 27 -3.60 15.28 1.16
N CYS A 28 -3.82 15.97 0.03
CA CYS A 28 -5.18 16.35 -0.49
C CYS A 28 -5.63 15.58 -1.72
N VAL A 29 -4.65 14.97 -2.34
CA VAL A 29 -4.78 14.05 -3.43
C VAL A 29 -3.95 12.90 -2.93
N ASP A 30 -4.61 11.75 -2.70
CA ASP A 30 -3.92 10.46 -2.58
C ASP A 30 -2.73 10.52 -3.50
N TRP A 31 -1.53 10.20 -3.00
CA TRP A 31 -0.26 10.30 -3.70
C TRP A 31 -0.28 9.46 -4.98
N TYR A 32 -1.01 10.00 -5.96
CA TYR A 32 -1.68 9.37 -7.07
C TYR A 32 -2.63 8.21 -6.70
N GLY A 33 -3.91 8.51 -6.54
CA GLY A 33 -5.01 7.56 -6.36
C GLY A 33 -4.77 6.17 -6.97
N ASN A 34 -5.04 5.14 -6.16
CA ASN A 34 -4.74 3.72 -6.34
C ASN A 34 -3.32 3.32 -5.91
N ALA A 35 -3.24 2.34 -5.00
CA ALA A 35 -2.02 1.80 -4.42
C ALA A 35 -0.85 1.75 -5.41
N ARG A 36 0.29 2.34 -5.04
CA ARG A 36 1.50 2.36 -5.87
C ARG A 36 2.48 1.27 -5.47
N PRO A 37 2.63 0.20 -6.27
CA PRO A 37 3.64 -0.81 -5.99
C PRO A 37 5.04 -0.28 -6.32
N ILE A 38 5.97 -0.42 -5.39
CA ILE A 38 7.39 -0.08 -5.53
C ILE A 38 8.19 -1.37 -5.35
N PHE A 39 9.01 -1.71 -6.35
CA PHE A 39 9.89 -2.88 -6.33
C PHE A 39 11.33 -2.41 -6.16
N MET A 40 11.95 -2.73 -5.03
CA MET A 40 13.30 -2.27 -4.71
C MET A 40 14.10 -3.35 -4.00
N GLN A 41 15.24 -3.74 -4.58
CA GLN A 41 16.19 -4.71 -4.00
C GLN A 41 15.52 -6.02 -3.54
N GLY A 42 14.61 -6.57 -4.35
CA GLY A 42 13.90 -7.81 -4.04
C GLY A 42 12.75 -7.68 -3.03
N ARG A 43 12.45 -6.46 -2.57
CA ARG A 43 11.32 -6.14 -1.69
C ARG A 43 10.19 -5.50 -2.48
N ILE A 44 8.97 -5.66 -1.99
CA ILE A 44 7.75 -5.12 -2.60
C ILE A 44 7.10 -4.22 -1.54
N PHE A 45 6.87 -2.97 -1.91
CA PHE A 45 6.15 -2.00 -1.08
C PHE A 45 4.91 -1.50 -1.81
N ALA A 46 3.90 -1.09 -1.08
CA ALA A 46 2.76 -0.35 -1.59
C ALA A 46 2.61 0.95 -0.80
N LEU A 47 2.61 2.08 -1.50
CA LEU A 47 2.20 3.37 -0.94
C LEU A 47 0.69 3.52 -1.16
N MET A 48 -0.06 3.72 -0.09
CA MET A 48 -1.53 3.80 -0.10
C MET A 48 -1.99 4.85 0.91
N GLY A 49 -2.58 5.97 0.46
CA GLY A 49 -2.96 7.07 1.36
C GLY A 49 -1.79 7.52 2.25
N TYR A 50 -1.98 7.45 3.57
CA TYR A 50 -0.97 7.76 4.59
C TYR A 50 -0.05 6.60 4.95
N GLU A 51 -0.06 5.50 4.19
CA GLU A 51 0.54 4.25 4.63
C GLU A 51 1.61 3.74 3.67
N LEU A 52 2.70 3.25 4.24
CA LEU A 52 3.68 2.44 3.54
C LEU A 52 3.59 1.00 4.04
N VAL A 53 3.26 0.10 3.13
CA VAL A 53 3.06 -1.33 3.42
C VAL A 53 4.13 -2.13 2.71
N GLU A 54 4.86 -2.96 3.43
CA GLU A 54 5.76 -3.96 2.87
C GLU A 54 5.04 -5.30 2.74
N VAL A 55 5.24 -5.96 1.60
CA VAL A 55 4.73 -7.31 1.37
C VAL A 55 5.85 -8.26 0.94
N THR A 56 5.66 -9.52 1.31
CA THR A 56 6.44 -10.64 0.77
C THR A 56 5.59 -11.46 -0.17
N ARG A 57 6.22 -12.05 -1.18
CA ARG A 57 5.57 -13.00 -2.07
C ARG A 57 5.95 -14.41 -1.67
N ALA A 58 4.98 -15.21 -1.26
CA ALA A 58 5.17 -16.61 -0.88
C ALA A 58 4.04 -17.47 -1.47
N ARG A 59 4.40 -18.65 -2.00
CA ARG A 59 3.43 -19.64 -2.52
C ARG A 59 2.43 -19.08 -3.56
N GLY A 60 2.84 -18.09 -4.36
CA GLY A 60 1.97 -17.49 -5.38
C GLY A 60 0.98 -16.46 -4.84
N ALA A 61 1.11 -16.04 -3.57
CA ALA A 61 0.34 -14.96 -2.97
C ALA A 61 1.27 -13.88 -2.41
N ILE A 62 0.74 -12.67 -2.25
CA ILE A 62 1.35 -11.63 -1.42
C ILE A 62 0.85 -11.74 0.02
N ARG A 63 1.71 -11.38 0.97
CA ARG A 63 1.36 -11.24 2.38
C ARG A 63 2.00 -9.99 2.94
N GLU A 64 1.20 -9.15 3.59
CA GLU A 64 1.68 -8.02 4.38
C GLU A 64 2.63 -8.49 5.48
N THR A 65 3.80 -7.84 5.57
CA THR A 65 4.79 -8.09 6.63
C THR A 65 4.91 -6.92 7.58
N ARG A 66 4.75 -5.69 7.09
CA ARG A 66 4.83 -4.48 7.90
C ARG A 66 4.00 -3.36 7.31
N ARG A 67 3.40 -2.55 8.16
CA ARG A 67 2.67 -1.33 7.83
C ARG A 67 3.12 -0.22 8.76
N ILE A 68 3.33 0.95 8.19
CA ILE A 68 3.55 2.19 8.94
C ILE A 68 2.57 3.23 8.42
N THR A 69 2.01 4.00 9.34
CA THR A 69 1.13 5.13 9.04
C THR A 69 1.86 6.43 9.28
N PHE A 70 1.65 7.38 8.38
CA PHE A 70 2.07 8.77 8.44
C PHE A 70 0.89 9.69 8.72
N ALA A 71 -0.29 9.13 9.00
CA ALA A 71 -1.47 9.91 9.31
C ALA A 71 -1.21 10.75 10.57
N PRO A 72 -1.69 12.01 10.61
CA PRO A 72 -1.58 12.83 11.80
C PRO A 72 -2.26 12.11 12.97
N GLY A 73 -1.50 11.93 14.06
CA GLY A 73 -1.98 11.20 15.22
C GLY A 73 -3.18 11.89 15.88
N THR A 74 -4.07 11.10 16.45
CA THR A 74 -4.95 11.60 17.51
C THR A 74 -4.06 11.92 18.72
N ARG A 75 -4.03 13.19 19.14
CA ARG A 75 -3.57 13.55 20.49
C ARG A 75 -4.42 12.83 21.53
#